data_AF-A0A7K0GNX2-F1
#
_entry.id   AF-A0A7K0GNX2-F1
#
_cell.length_a   1.000
_cell.length_b   1.000
_cell.length_c   1.000
_cell.angle_alpha   90.00
_cell.angle_beta   90.00
_cell.angle_gamma   90.00
#
_symmetry.space_group_name_H-M   'P 1'
#
loop_
_entity.id
_entity.type
_entity.pdbx_description
1 polymer ?
#
loop_
_entity_poly.entity_id
_entity_poly.type
_entity_poly.pdbx_seq_one_letter_code
_entity_poly.pdbx_strand_id
1 'polypeptide(L)' 'MTAITISDQEYRDFSRFLESQCGIVLGDSKQYLVHSRLSPLVTKFKLASLSDLL' A
#
# COMPACT_ATOMS: atom_id res chain seq x y z
N MET A 1 -17.08 0.47 -6.46
CA MET A 1 -16.20 0.91 -5.37
C MET A 1 -15.46 -0.31 -4.87
N THR A 2 -14.25 -0.56 -5.37
CA THR A 2 -13.46 -1.74 -4.98
C THR A 2 -12.60 -1.32 -3.79
N ALA A 3 -13.00 -1.72 -2.59
CA ALA A 3 -12.22 -1.46 -1.38
C ALA A 3 -11.07 -2.47 -1.33
N ILE A 4 -9.84 -2.00 -1.45
CA ILE A 4 -8.66 -2.85 -1.29
C ILE A 4 -8.47 -3.12 0.20
N THR A 5 -8.38 -4.37 0.60
CA THR A 5 -8.10 -4.71 2.00
C THR A 5 -6.59 -4.80 2.15
N ILE A 6 -6.00 -3.91 2.94
CA ILE A 6 -4.56 -3.93 3.24
C ILE A 6 -4.40 -4.48 4.64
N SER A 7 -3.80 -5.65 4.77
CA SER A 7 -3.43 -6.19 6.07
C SER A 7 -2.27 -5.41 6.70
N ASP A 8 -2.13 -5.49 8.02
CA ASP A 8 -1.02 -4.84 8.73
C ASP A 8 0.35 -5.35 8.25
N GLN A 9 0.42 -6.64 7.87
CA GLN A 9 1.64 -7.24 7.32
C GLN A 9 2.00 -6.62 5.97
N GLU A 10 1.05 -6.58 5.03
CA GLU A 10 1.25 -5.95 3.72
C GLU A 10 1.64 -4.47 3.85
N TYR A 11 1.01 -3.75 4.78
CA TYR A 11 1.36 -2.37 5.04
C TYR A 11 2.81 -2.21 5.52
N ARG A 12 3.27 -3.08 6.43
CA ARG A 12 4.66 -3.08 6.91
C ARG A 12 5.64 -3.42 5.78
N ASP A 13 5.32 -4.41 4.95
CA ASP A 13 6.18 -4.81 3.84
C ASP A 13 6.28 -3.70 2.79
N PHE A 14 5.18 -3.02 2.48
CA PHE A 14 5.18 -1.85 1.61
C PHE A 14 5.94 -0.66 2.19
N SER A 15 5.83 -0.43 3.50
CA SER A 15 6.57 0.64 4.17
C SER A 15 8.09 0.39 4.10
N ARG A 16 8.53 -0.86 4.31
CA ARG A 16 9.94 -1.26 4.15
C ARG A 16 10.41 -1.12 2.70
N PHE A 17 9.56 -1.46 1.73
CA PHE A 17 9.85 -1.27 0.31
C PHE A 17 10.08 0.21 -0.02
N LEU A 18 9.20 1.10 0.43
CA LEU A 18 9.34 2.55 0.24
C LEU A 18 10.58 3.13 0.92
N GLU A 19 10.91 2.64 2.12
CA GLU A 19 12.11 3.03 2.83
C GLU A 19 13.38 2.60 2.06
N SER A 20 13.42 1.36 1.58
CA SER A 20 14.54 0.82 0.81
C SER A 20 14.75 1.54 -0.52
N GLN A 21 13.68 1.85 -1.25
CA GLN A 21 13.76 2.43 -2.60
C GLN A 21 13.90 3.95 -2.61
N CYS A 22 13.31 4.65 -1.64
CA CYS A 22 13.20 6.11 -1.66
C CYS A 22 13.65 6.79 -0.36
N GLY A 23 14.01 6.04 0.68
CA GLY A 23 14.30 6.58 2.01
C GLY A 23 13.06 7.14 2.73
N ILE A 24 11.85 6.78 2.27
CA ILE A 24 10.60 7.29 2.84
C ILE A 24 10.14 6.35 3.95
N VAL A 25 10.10 6.87 5.18
CA VAL A 25 9.59 6.14 6.34
C VAL A 25 8.12 6.47 6.57
N LEU A 26 7.26 5.44 6.53
CA LEU A 26 5.85 5.53 6.90
C LEU A 26 5.67 5.08 8.35
N GLY A 27 5.10 5.94 9.20
CA GLY A 27 4.71 5.58 10.56
C GLY A 27 3.37 4.84 10.60
N ASP A 28 3.17 3.97 11.60
CA ASP A 28 2.03 3.05 11.70
C ASP A 28 0.64 3.72 11.57
N SER A 29 0.51 4.99 11.98
CA SER A 29 -0.74 5.75 11.87
C SER A 29 -1.10 6.20 10.45
N LYS A 30 -0.28 5.90 9.44
CA LYS A 30 -0.43 6.36 8.06
C LYS A 30 -0.99 5.30 7.09
N GLN A 31 -1.45 4.15 7.58
CA GLN A 31 -2.07 3.11 6.73
C GLN A 31 -3.24 3.61 5.88
N TYR A 32 -4.05 4.52 6.43
CA TYR A 32 -5.16 5.14 5.68
C TYR A 32 -4.70 5.94 4.45
N LEU A 33 -3.50 6.55 4.50
CA LEU A 33 -2.94 7.30 3.37
C LEU A 33 -2.56 6.35 2.24
N VAL A 34 -1.94 5.22 2.56
CA VAL A 34 -1.58 4.19 1.58
C VAL A 34 -2.83 3.65 0.90
N HIS A 35 -3.86 3.31 1.68
CA HIS A 35 -5.15 2.88 1.13
C HIS A 35 -5.76 3.92 0.19
N SER A 36 -5.83 5.18 0.62
CA SER A 36 -6.41 6.28 -0.18
C SER A 36 -5.65 6.53 -1.49
N ARG A 37 -4.32 6.43 -1.48
CA ARG A 37 -3.49 6.73 -2.66
C ARG A 37 -3.36 5.56 -3.62
N LEU A 38 -3.38 4.32 -3.12
CA LEU A 38 -3.22 3.13 -3.95
C LEU A 38 -4.54 2.58 -4.48
N SER A 39 -5.68 2.81 -3.83
CA SER A 39 -6.98 2.34 -4.32
C SER A 39 -7.29 2.76 -5.78
N PRO A 40 -6.99 4.00 -6.23
CA PRO A 40 -7.13 4.38 -7.63
C PRO A 40 -6.20 3.61 -8.58
N LEU A 41 -4.95 3.35 -8.15
CA LEU A 41 -3.96 2.61 -8.93
C LEU A 41 -4.35 1.14 -9.07
N VAL A 42 -4.70 0.50 -7.95
CA VAL A 42 -5.16 -0.90 -7.92
C VAL A 42 -6.38 -1.09 -8.82
N THR A 43 -7.35 -0.17 -8.75
CA THR A 43 -8.53 -0.20 -9.64
C THR A 43 -8.13 -0.07 -11.11
N LYS A 44 -7.21 0.84 -11.42
CA LYS A 44 -6.71 1.07 -12.78
C LYS A 44 -5.98 -0.15 -13.35
N PHE A 45 -5.19 -0.83 -12.53
CA PHE A 45 -4.41 -2.00 -12.93
C PHE A 45 -5.11 -3.33 -12.67
N LYS A 46 -6.36 -3.31 -12.19
CA LYS A 46 -7.18 -4.49 -11.84
C LYS A 46 -6.48 -5.46 -10.88
N LEU A 47 -5.74 -4.92 -9.92
CA LEU A 47 -5.06 -5.72 -8.91
C LEU A 47 -6.04 -6.10 -7.79
N ALA A 48 -5.79 -7.22 -7.11
CA ALA A 48 -6.65 -7.71 -6.04
C ALA A 48 -6.09 -7.33 -4.66
N SER A 49 -4.77 -7.18 -4.54
CA SER A 49 -4.09 -6.97 -3.27
C SER A 49 -2.92 -5.98 -3.39
N LEU A 50 -2.44 -5.50 -2.24
CA LEU A 50 -1.20 -4.73 -2.19
C LEU A 50 0.01 -5.62 -2.53
N SER A 51 -0.07 -6.89 -2.18
CA SER A 51 0.95 -7.89 -2.51
C SER A 51 1.21 -8.00 -4.02
N ASP A 52 0.22 -7.71 -4.88
CA ASP A 52 0.40 -7.69 -6.33
C ASP A 52 1.26 -6.50 -6.83
N LEU A 53 1.59 -5.54 -5.95
CA LEU A 53 2.44 -4.37 -6.25
C LEU A 53 3.89 -4.52 -5.73
N LEU A 54 4.14 -5.47 -4.82
CA LEU A 54 5.44 -5.72 -4.20
C LEU A 54 6.24 -6.74 -5.01
#